data_AF-A0AA39U9Q2-F1
#
_entry.id   AF-A0AA39U9Q2-F1
#
_cell.length_a   1.000
_cell.length_b   1.000
_cell.length_c   1.000
_cell.angle_alpha   90.00
_cell.angle_beta   90.00
_cell.angle_gamma   90.00
#
_symmetry.space_group_name_H-M   'P 1'
#
loop_
_entity.id
_entity.type
_entity.pdbx_description
1 polymer ?
#
loop_
_entity_poly.entity_id
_entity_poly.type
_entity_poly.pdbx_seq_one_letter_code
_entity_poly.pdbx_strand_id
1 'polypeptide(L)'
;MKFQLLSSLALLPHWIHVYAQSCTNVTTEDGWQGIASISYYAYMGTSCNCGNGNEAAADWQGNTGAALGIGQGYYSGAVNQVLFQGSMSNGAPYCGPACGICYELQTTGQSAYGGSPGPGSSIVVMVVDSCYNNNGAPNWCTSTSGGPDDFGCTVHFDIDTDPTLNAPNLPVPVGQDGSQWANGGEFVQYRQTPCPPAMASAFSQDCAGDCVA
;
A
#
# COMPACT_ATOMS: atom_id res chain seq x y z
N MET A 1 53.17 -51.26 1.79
CA MET A 1 53.02 -49.79 1.70
C MET A 1 51.52 -49.50 1.62
N LYS A 2 50.97 -48.77 2.61
CA LYS A 2 49.54 -48.39 2.66
C LYS A 2 49.39 -47.01 2.00
N PHE A 3 48.53 -46.91 0.99
CA PHE A 3 48.08 -45.63 0.41
C PHE A 3 46.91 -45.10 1.26
N GLN A 4 47.05 -43.92 1.84
CA GLN A 4 45.94 -43.15 2.41
C GLN A 4 45.32 -42.30 1.29
N LEU A 5 44.05 -42.54 0.98
CA LEU A 5 43.23 -41.59 0.23
C LEU A 5 42.72 -40.53 1.22
N LEU A 6 43.16 -39.28 1.04
CA LEU A 6 42.53 -38.11 1.63
C LEU A 6 41.33 -37.73 0.77
N SER A 7 40.11 -37.94 1.28
CA SER A 7 38.89 -37.44 0.67
C SER A 7 38.73 -35.96 1.01
N SER A 8 38.99 -35.10 0.03
CA SER A 8 38.65 -33.69 0.04
C SER A 8 37.12 -33.51 -0.02
N LEU A 9 36.50 -33.11 1.10
CA LEU A 9 35.15 -32.56 1.09
C LEU A 9 35.22 -31.16 0.44
N ALA A 10 34.67 -31.05 -0.76
CA ALA A 10 34.41 -29.76 -1.39
C ALA A 10 33.19 -29.11 -0.73
N LEU A 11 33.40 -27.98 -0.05
CA LEU A 11 32.34 -27.08 0.38
C LEU A 11 31.74 -26.42 -0.87
N LEU A 12 30.53 -26.80 -1.26
CA LEU A 12 29.77 -26.08 -2.27
C LEU A 12 29.26 -24.75 -1.66
N PRO A 13 29.31 -23.63 -2.41
CA PRO A 13 28.73 -22.37 -1.96
C PRO A 13 27.20 -22.53 -1.85
N HIS A 14 26.68 -22.36 -0.63
CA HIS A 14 25.26 -22.30 -0.37
C HIS A 14 24.73 -20.97 -0.90
N TRP A 15 24.25 -20.97 -2.15
CA TRP A 15 23.45 -19.86 -2.66
C TRP A 15 22.14 -19.84 -1.87
N ILE A 16 22.00 -18.88 -0.96
CA ILE A 16 20.74 -18.56 -0.32
C ILE A 16 19.81 -18.10 -1.44
N HIS A 17 18.89 -18.97 -1.85
CA HIS A 17 17.77 -18.58 -2.68
C HIS A 17 16.80 -17.81 -1.77
N VAL A 18 16.88 -16.49 -1.80
CA VAL A 18 15.80 -15.64 -1.28
C VAL A 18 14.67 -15.77 -2.29
N TYR A 19 13.70 -16.64 -2.00
CA TYR A 19 12.48 -16.70 -2.80
C TYR A 19 11.71 -15.40 -2.55
N ALA A 20 11.53 -14.59 -3.60
CA ALA A 20 10.56 -13.50 -3.57
C ALA A 20 9.20 -14.12 -3.21
N GLN A 21 8.58 -13.64 -2.13
CA GLN A 21 7.27 -14.12 -1.73
C GLN A 21 6.21 -13.54 -2.66
N SER A 22 5.10 -14.27 -2.83
CA SER A 22 3.99 -13.89 -3.70
C SER A 22 2.69 -13.86 -2.89
N CYS A 23 1.80 -12.89 -3.19
CA CYS A 23 0.46 -12.80 -2.63
C CYS A 23 -0.35 -14.08 -2.82
N THR A 24 -0.08 -14.86 -3.87
CA THR A 24 -0.77 -16.14 -4.14
C THR A 24 -0.54 -17.19 -3.06
N ASN A 25 0.49 -17.02 -2.22
CA ASN A 25 0.86 -17.98 -1.17
C ASN A 25 0.40 -17.53 0.22
N VAL A 26 -0.30 -16.40 0.32
CA VAL A 26 -0.80 -15.84 1.57
C VAL A 26 -2.29 -16.17 1.69
N THR A 27 -2.69 -16.72 2.83
CA THR A 27 -4.10 -17.04 3.10
C THR A 27 -4.78 -15.85 3.75
N THR A 28 -5.92 -15.45 3.20
CA THR A 28 -6.82 -14.47 3.80
C THR A 28 -7.58 -15.09 4.98
N GLU A 29 -7.69 -14.38 6.09
CA GLU A 29 -8.56 -14.78 7.21
C GLU A 29 -10.04 -14.49 6.94
N ASP A 30 -10.94 -15.13 7.72
CA ASP A 30 -12.39 -14.91 7.59
C ASP A 30 -12.77 -13.45 7.85
N GLY A 31 -13.61 -12.88 6.98
CA GLY A 31 -14.10 -11.49 7.09
C GLY A 31 -13.23 -10.44 6.41
N TRP A 32 -12.17 -10.86 5.70
CA TRP A 32 -11.34 -10.02 4.85
C TRP A 32 -11.66 -10.25 3.37
N GLN A 33 -11.45 -9.24 2.53
CA GLN A 33 -11.80 -9.27 1.10
C GLN A 33 -10.72 -9.94 0.23
N GLY A 34 -9.46 -9.90 0.68
CA GLY A 34 -8.35 -10.47 -0.06
C GLY A 34 -7.00 -10.04 0.50
N ILE A 35 -5.95 -10.38 -0.24
CA ILE A 35 -4.57 -9.94 0.01
C ILE A 35 -4.20 -8.84 -0.98
N ALA A 36 -3.51 -7.82 -0.49
CA ALA A 36 -2.96 -6.75 -1.28
C ALA A 36 -1.47 -6.57 -1.00
N SER A 37 -0.75 -6.05 -1.99
CA SER A 37 0.58 -5.47 -1.77
C SER A 37 0.43 -4.02 -1.31
N ILE A 38 1.44 -3.52 -0.59
CA ILE A 38 1.53 -2.11 -0.25
C ILE A 38 2.87 -1.50 -0.67
N SER A 39 2.86 -0.21 -0.99
CA SER A 39 4.07 0.60 -1.12
C SER A 39 3.83 1.98 -0.50
N TYR A 40 4.86 2.82 -0.53
CA TYR A 40 4.78 4.18 0.01
C TYR A 40 5.17 5.19 -1.05
N TYR A 41 4.47 6.30 -1.02
CA TYR A 41 4.73 7.46 -1.86
C TYR A 41 4.56 8.73 -1.05
N ALA A 42 5.02 9.84 -1.61
CA ALA A 42 5.05 11.14 -0.93
C ALA A 42 4.43 12.25 -1.79
N TYR A 43 3.79 11.89 -2.90
CA TYR A 43 3.23 12.85 -3.85
C TYR A 43 1.86 12.37 -4.33
N MET A 44 0.82 12.89 -3.70
CA MET A 44 -0.56 12.62 -4.12
C MET A 44 -0.86 13.29 -5.45
N GLY A 45 -1.25 12.48 -6.45
CA GLY A 45 -2.22 12.95 -7.44
C GLY A 45 -3.55 13.14 -6.72
N THR A 46 -4.42 14.02 -7.19
CA THR A 46 -5.75 14.17 -6.58
C THR A 46 -6.76 13.54 -7.52
N SER A 47 -6.62 12.25 -7.84
CA SER A 47 -7.62 11.55 -8.67
C SER A 47 -9.03 11.58 -8.05
N CYS A 48 -9.16 11.84 -6.74
CA CYS A 48 -10.45 12.12 -6.08
C CYS A 48 -10.78 13.61 -5.93
N ASN A 49 -10.07 14.48 -6.64
CA ASN A 49 -10.23 15.94 -6.61
C ASN A 49 -10.17 16.52 -5.19
N CYS A 50 -9.32 15.95 -4.34
CA CYS A 50 -9.11 16.41 -2.98
C CYS A 50 -8.32 17.71 -2.96
N GLY A 51 -9.03 18.81 -2.75
CA GLY A 51 -8.56 20.12 -2.29
C GLY A 51 -8.88 21.30 -3.21
N ASN A 52 -8.57 22.52 -2.76
CA ASN A 52 -9.07 23.78 -3.32
C ASN A 52 -8.11 24.44 -4.37
N GLY A 53 -7.70 23.71 -5.40
CA GLY A 53 -6.80 24.24 -6.44
C GLY A 53 -5.31 23.90 -6.18
N ASN A 54 -4.41 24.89 -6.14
CA ASN A 54 -2.96 24.65 -6.07
C ASN A 54 -2.45 24.12 -4.71
N GLU A 55 -3.28 24.11 -3.67
CA GLU A 55 -2.91 23.76 -2.28
C GLU A 55 -3.42 22.35 -1.88
N ALA A 56 -4.24 21.77 -2.76
CA ALA A 56 -5.07 20.61 -2.54
C ALA A 56 -4.35 19.32 -2.12
N ALA A 57 -3.17 19.10 -2.70
CA ALA A 57 -2.37 17.92 -2.41
C ALA A 57 -1.70 17.98 -1.03
N ALA A 58 -1.52 19.16 -0.42
CA ALA A 58 -0.76 19.32 0.81
C ALA A 58 -1.56 18.93 2.08
N ASP A 59 -2.88 19.13 2.08
CA ASP A 59 -3.72 18.85 3.26
C ASP A 59 -3.97 17.36 3.48
N TRP A 60 -3.85 16.56 2.41
CA TRP A 60 -3.99 15.11 2.46
C TRP A 60 -2.66 14.37 2.58
N GLN A 61 -1.54 15.10 2.63
CA GLN A 61 -0.20 14.52 2.68
C GLN A 61 0.12 13.84 4.02
N GLY A 62 0.46 12.55 3.96
CA GLY A 62 1.03 11.78 5.07
C GLY A 62 0.05 11.20 6.10
N ASN A 63 0.41 11.27 7.39
CA ASN A 63 -0.44 10.75 8.49
C ASN A 63 -1.66 11.66 8.70
N THR A 64 -2.66 11.47 7.85
CA THR A 64 -3.93 12.20 7.87
C THR A 64 -4.60 12.11 9.24
N GLY A 65 -4.43 10.99 9.96
CA GLY A 65 -4.88 10.84 11.34
C GLY A 65 -4.27 11.83 12.31
N ALA A 66 -2.95 12.05 12.22
CA ALA A 66 -2.26 13.04 13.03
C ALA A 66 -2.69 14.47 12.68
N ALA A 67 -2.78 14.79 11.38
CA ALA A 67 -3.23 16.10 10.90
C ALA A 67 -4.67 16.43 11.35
N LEU A 68 -5.56 15.43 11.32
CA LEU A 68 -6.97 15.56 11.71
C LEU A 68 -7.24 15.32 13.21
N GLY A 69 -6.20 15.08 14.02
CA GLY A 69 -6.35 14.85 15.46
C GLY A 69 -7.01 13.51 15.85
N ILE A 70 -7.01 12.53 14.95
CA ILE A 70 -7.61 11.19 15.11
C ILE A 70 -6.61 10.22 15.78
N GLY A 71 -5.31 10.51 15.67
CA GLY A 71 -4.23 9.70 16.21
C GLY A 71 -3.47 8.93 15.12
N GLN A 72 -2.65 7.97 15.54
CA GLN A 72 -1.85 7.15 14.62
C GLN A 72 -2.70 6.03 13.98
N GLY A 73 -2.22 5.47 12.87
CA GLY A 73 -2.90 4.36 12.20
C GLY A 73 -3.97 4.78 11.19
N TYR A 74 -4.04 6.05 10.82
CA TYR A 74 -4.99 6.57 9.82
C TYR A 74 -4.25 7.37 8.74
N TYR A 75 -4.39 6.97 7.50
CA TYR A 75 -3.63 7.50 6.37
C TYR A 75 -4.54 7.74 5.18
N SER A 76 -4.07 8.56 4.26
CA SER A 76 -4.58 8.66 2.92
C SER A 76 -3.75 7.77 2.00
N GLY A 77 -4.26 7.46 0.81
CA GLY A 77 -3.47 6.72 -0.16
C GLY A 77 -4.15 6.59 -1.52
N ALA A 78 -3.43 5.93 -2.41
CA ALA A 78 -3.85 5.57 -3.73
C ALA A 78 -4.10 4.06 -3.85
N VAL A 79 -5.05 3.66 -4.67
CA VAL A 79 -5.27 2.24 -5.01
C VAL A 79 -5.09 1.98 -6.49
N ASN A 80 -4.70 0.75 -6.84
CA ASN A 80 -4.58 0.36 -8.23
C ASN A 80 -5.88 0.61 -9.01
N GLN A 81 -5.75 0.85 -10.31
CA GLN A 81 -6.86 1.31 -11.14
C GLN A 81 -8.09 0.39 -11.12
N VAL A 82 -7.90 -0.93 -10.98
CA VAL A 82 -9.00 -1.90 -10.88
C VAL A 82 -9.84 -1.63 -9.64
N LEU A 83 -9.22 -1.43 -8.47
CA LEU A 83 -9.94 -1.10 -7.26
C LEU A 83 -10.51 0.32 -7.31
N PHE A 84 -9.78 1.26 -7.94
CA PHE A 84 -10.19 2.66 -8.02
C PHE A 84 -11.46 2.88 -8.87
N GLN A 85 -11.50 2.29 -10.07
CA GLN A 85 -12.56 2.51 -11.07
C GLN A 85 -13.56 1.37 -11.20
N GLY A 86 -13.30 0.21 -10.60
CA GLY A 86 -14.04 -1.03 -10.84
C GLY A 86 -13.86 -1.62 -12.24
N SER A 87 -13.21 -0.91 -13.16
CA SER A 87 -12.87 -1.35 -14.50
C SER A 87 -11.67 -0.57 -15.05
N MET A 88 -10.98 -1.15 -16.02
CA MET A 88 -9.85 -0.50 -16.66
C MET A 88 -10.30 0.59 -17.63
N SER A 89 -9.60 1.74 -17.63
CA SER A 89 -9.75 2.77 -18.66
C SER A 89 -8.41 3.23 -19.21
N ASN A 90 -8.37 3.61 -20.49
CA ASN A 90 -7.16 4.06 -21.19
C ASN A 90 -6.75 5.51 -20.84
N GLY A 91 -7.19 6.04 -19.71
CA GLY A 91 -6.92 7.41 -19.28
C GLY A 91 -6.56 7.48 -17.80
N ALA A 92 -5.99 8.62 -17.40
CA ALA A 92 -5.74 8.91 -15.99
C ALA A 92 -7.09 8.83 -15.25
N PRO A 93 -7.20 7.93 -14.25
CA PRO A 93 -8.43 7.76 -13.51
C PRO A 93 -8.78 9.03 -12.71
N TYR A 94 -10.04 9.43 -12.75
CA TYR A 94 -10.55 10.61 -12.06
C TYR A 94 -11.95 10.34 -11.51
N CYS A 95 -12.23 10.80 -10.30
CA CYS A 95 -13.47 10.59 -9.55
C CYS A 95 -13.97 9.14 -9.60
N GLY A 96 -13.10 8.18 -9.27
CA GLY A 96 -13.47 6.77 -9.22
C GLY A 96 -14.44 6.47 -8.06
N PRO A 97 -15.26 5.41 -8.15
CA PRO A 97 -16.14 4.97 -7.06
C PRO A 97 -15.40 4.62 -5.76
N ALA A 98 -14.08 4.39 -5.79
CA ALA A 98 -13.30 4.16 -4.58
C ALA A 98 -13.02 5.45 -3.78
N CYS A 99 -13.22 6.62 -4.37
CA CYS A 99 -12.93 7.89 -3.70
C CYS A 99 -13.69 8.04 -2.38
N GLY A 100 -12.95 8.36 -1.30
CA GLY A 100 -13.48 8.52 0.04
C GLY A 100 -13.84 7.21 0.74
N ILE A 101 -13.60 6.05 0.12
CA ILE A 101 -13.74 4.75 0.78
C ILE A 101 -12.54 4.50 1.67
N CYS A 102 -12.78 4.02 2.89
CA CYS A 102 -11.74 3.56 3.79
C CYS A 102 -11.60 2.04 3.77
N TYR A 103 -10.35 1.59 3.82
CA TYR A 103 -9.98 0.19 3.97
C TYR A 103 -9.17 0.02 5.24
N GLU A 104 -9.52 -0.99 6.02
CA GLU A 104 -8.62 -1.52 7.03
C GLU A 104 -7.62 -2.43 6.33
N LEU A 105 -6.33 -2.23 6.62
CA LEU A 105 -5.23 -3.06 6.17
C LEU A 105 -4.56 -3.68 7.38
N GLN A 106 -4.33 -4.99 7.36
CA GLN A 106 -3.64 -5.68 8.44
C GLN A 106 -2.45 -6.49 7.91
N THR A 107 -1.31 -6.37 8.58
CA THR A 107 -0.07 -7.08 8.21
C THR A 107 -0.27 -8.59 8.33
N THR A 108 0.20 -9.31 7.32
CA THR A 108 0.21 -10.79 7.32
C THR A 108 1.53 -11.36 7.85
N GLY A 109 2.51 -10.50 8.11
CA GLY A 109 3.88 -10.89 8.44
C GLY A 109 4.69 -11.40 7.24
N GLN A 110 4.17 -11.28 6.02
CA GLN A 110 4.85 -11.63 4.77
C GLN A 110 5.19 -10.36 3.97
N SER A 111 6.24 -10.41 3.16
CA SER A 111 6.65 -9.31 2.28
C SER A 111 7.40 -9.80 1.05
N ALA A 112 7.30 -9.05 -0.04
CA ALA A 112 7.96 -9.36 -1.31
C ALA A 112 9.49 -9.49 -1.18
N TYR A 113 10.10 -8.68 -0.30
CA TYR A 113 11.56 -8.57 -0.14
C TYR A 113 12.12 -9.29 1.09
N GLY A 114 11.26 -9.91 1.90
CA GLY A 114 11.63 -10.44 3.20
C GLY A 114 11.74 -9.35 4.27
N GLY A 115 11.40 -9.70 5.52
CA GLY A 115 11.26 -8.72 6.60
C GLY A 115 9.90 -8.02 6.52
N SER A 116 9.06 -8.29 7.51
CA SER A 116 7.73 -7.66 7.66
C SER A 116 7.55 -7.39 9.16
N PRO A 117 6.87 -6.30 9.56
CA PRO A 117 6.29 -6.23 10.90
C PRO A 117 5.51 -7.53 11.13
N GLY A 118 5.60 -8.10 12.33
CA GLY A 118 4.85 -9.30 12.66
C GLY A 118 3.36 -9.17 12.29
N PRO A 119 2.65 -10.30 12.07
CA PRO A 119 1.25 -10.24 11.68
C PRO A 119 0.39 -9.55 12.74
N GLY A 120 -0.70 -8.91 12.29
CA GLY A 120 -1.76 -8.39 13.16
C GLY A 120 -1.72 -6.88 13.44
N SER A 121 -0.73 -6.14 12.92
CA SER A 121 -0.75 -4.67 12.98
C SER A 121 -1.72 -4.13 11.94
N SER A 122 -2.59 -3.20 12.34
CA SER A 122 -3.61 -2.62 11.46
C SER A 122 -3.43 -1.11 11.27
N ILE A 123 -3.77 -0.65 10.08
CA ILE A 123 -4.00 0.77 9.74
C ILE A 123 -5.32 0.90 8.98
N VAL A 124 -5.84 2.14 8.91
CA VAL A 124 -6.96 2.49 8.04
C VAL A 124 -6.47 3.48 7.00
N VAL A 125 -6.76 3.19 5.74
CA VAL A 125 -6.38 4.01 4.59
C VAL A 125 -7.62 4.51 3.87
N MET A 126 -7.77 5.82 3.74
CA MET A 126 -8.79 6.44 2.88
C MET A 126 -8.23 6.61 1.47
N VAL A 127 -9.00 6.17 0.49
CA VAL A 127 -8.65 6.35 -0.92
C VAL A 127 -8.96 7.78 -1.34
N VAL A 128 -7.91 8.52 -1.71
CA VAL A 128 -8.03 9.90 -2.24
C VAL A 128 -7.32 10.06 -3.59
N ASP A 129 -6.65 9.02 -4.05
CA ASP A 129 -5.92 9.02 -5.30
C ASP A 129 -5.95 7.64 -5.98
N SER A 130 -5.42 7.56 -7.20
CA SER A 130 -5.27 6.32 -7.93
C SER A 130 -3.82 6.06 -8.31
N CYS A 131 -3.35 4.85 -8.01
CA CYS A 131 -2.06 4.39 -8.49
C CYS A 131 -2.24 3.88 -9.93
N TYR A 132 -2.10 4.80 -10.88
CA TYR A 132 -2.25 4.54 -12.30
C TYR A 132 -0.90 4.19 -12.95
N ASN A 133 -0.86 3.16 -13.78
CA ASN A 133 0.33 2.77 -14.51
C ASN A 133 0.53 3.62 -15.78
N ASN A 134 1.21 4.77 -15.63
CA ASN A 134 1.67 5.59 -16.76
C ASN A 134 3.18 5.42 -17.01
N ASN A 135 3.60 4.38 -17.75
CA ASN A 135 4.97 4.25 -18.30
C ASN A 135 6.11 4.50 -17.28
N GLY A 136 5.99 4.01 -16.04
CA GLY A 136 7.02 4.23 -15.01
C GLY A 136 6.55 4.07 -13.57
N ALA A 137 5.25 3.88 -13.33
CA ALA A 137 4.77 3.46 -12.02
C ALA A 137 5.48 2.16 -11.63
N PRO A 138 5.89 2.00 -10.36
CA PRO A 138 6.61 0.82 -9.93
C PRO A 138 5.75 -0.43 -10.14
N ASN A 139 6.41 -1.59 -10.23
CA ASN A 139 5.88 -2.92 -10.53
C ASN A 139 4.64 -3.38 -9.73
N TRP A 140 4.19 -2.56 -8.78
CA TRP A 140 3.07 -2.74 -7.88
C TRP A 140 1.72 -2.32 -8.48
N CYS A 141 1.69 -1.22 -9.24
CA CYS A 141 0.45 -0.66 -9.78
C CYS A 141 0.17 -1.15 -11.20
N THR A 142 0.92 -2.16 -11.66
CA THR A 142 0.85 -2.76 -12.99
C THR A 142 -0.29 -3.74 -13.17
N SER A 143 -1.09 -3.99 -12.12
CA SER A 143 -2.34 -4.75 -12.15
C SER A 143 -3.45 -4.01 -12.93
N THR A 144 -3.09 -3.40 -14.06
CA THR A 144 -3.90 -2.63 -15.01
C THR A 144 -4.51 -3.49 -16.13
N SER A 145 -4.48 -4.81 -16.03
CA SER A 145 -5.07 -5.70 -17.05
C SER A 145 -5.95 -6.78 -16.45
N GLY A 146 -6.34 -6.64 -15.18
CA GLY A 146 -7.03 -7.69 -14.42
C GLY A 146 -6.11 -8.87 -14.05
N GLY A 147 -4.81 -8.78 -14.38
CA GLY A 147 -3.77 -9.68 -13.90
C GLY A 147 -3.14 -9.16 -12.60
N PRO A 148 -2.47 -10.05 -11.84
CA PRO A 148 -1.71 -9.65 -10.68
C PRO A 148 -0.53 -8.74 -11.04
N ASP A 149 -0.05 -7.99 -10.06
CA ASP A 149 1.24 -7.29 -10.10
C ASP A 149 2.42 -8.29 -10.16
N ASP A 150 3.65 -7.79 -10.21
CA ASP A 150 4.86 -8.64 -10.28
C ASP A 150 5.04 -9.53 -9.03
N PHE A 151 4.26 -9.30 -7.98
CA PHE A 151 4.26 -10.02 -6.71
C PHE A 151 3.02 -10.90 -6.52
N GLY A 152 2.20 -11.06 -7.56
CA GLY A 152 1.03 -11.95 -7.51
C GLY A 152 -0.22 -11.32 -6.90
N CYS A 153 -0.23 -10.02 -6.60
CA CYS A 153 -1.31 -9.32 -5.93
C CYS A 153 -2.24 -8.65 -6.95
N THR A 154 -3.56 -8.85 -6.83
CA THR A 154 -4.55 -8.21 -7.71
C THR A 154 -4.97 -6.82 -7.23
N VAL A 155 -4.66 -6.51 -5.97
CA VAL A 155 -4.92 -5.21 -5.34
C VAL A 155 -3.60 -4.67 -4.79
N HIS A 156 -3.42 -3.36 -4.96
CA HIS A 156 -2.29 -2.62 -4.41
C HIS A 156 -2.77 -1.33 -3.75
N PHE A 157 -2.20 -1.02 -2.59
CA PHE A 157 -2.34 0.28 -1.92
C PHE A 157 -0.98 0.98 -1.88
N ASP A 158 -0.91 2.17 -2.47
CA ASP A 158 0.21 3.07 -2.28
C ASP A 158 -0.18 4.03 -1.14
N ILE A 159 0.48 3.90 0.01
CA ILE A 159 0.11 4.63 1.23
C ILE A 159 0.92 5.91 1.28
N ASP A 160 0.23 7.01 1.53
CA ASP A 160 0.89 8.30 1.54
C ASP A 160 1.67 8.51 2.84
N THR A 161 2.92 8.93 2.65
CA THR A 161 3.91 9.16 3.68
C THR A 161 4.45 10.58 3.48
N ASP A 162 4.28 11.42 4.49
CA ASP A 162 4.51 12.87 4.42
C ASP A 162 5.85 13.26 3.71
N PRO A 163 5.82 14.02 2.60
CA PRO A 163 7.02 14.45 1.87
C PRO A 163 7.87 15.50 2.58
N THR A 164 7.35 16.20 3.60
CA THR A 164 8.15 17.16 4.38
C THR A 164 9.26 16.46 5.18
N LEU A 165 9.17 15.14 5.32
CA LEU A 165 10.26 14.27 5.72
C LEU A 165 11.14 13.95 4.50
N ASN A 166 11.83 14.99 4.00
CA ASN A 166 12.92 14.95 3.01
C ASN A 166 14.14 14.15 3.55
N ALA A 167 13.94 12.92 3.98
CA ALA A 167 14.98 12.05 4.50
C ALA A 167 15.09 10.80 3.61
N PRO A 168 16.27 10.18 3.51
CA PRO A 168 16.44 8.86 2.89
C PRO A 168 15.64 7.73 3.59
N ASN A 169 14.80 8.08 4.57
CA ASN A 169 13.84 7.23 5.26
C ASN A 169 12.47 7.95 5.18
N LEU A 170 11.63 7.58 4.22
CA LEU A 170 10.22 7.95 4.29
C LEU A 170 9.67 7.45 5.64
N PRO A 171 8.85 8.22 6.35
CA PRO A 171 8.23 7.74 7.57
C PRO A 171 7.39 6.51 7.24
N VAL A 172 7.81 5.35 7.75
CA VAL A 172 7.00 4.13 7.67
C VAL A 172 5.70 4.35 8.44
N PRO A 173 4.55 3.86 7.93
CA PRO A 173 3.31 3.88 8.67
C PRO A 173 3.49 3.24 10.05
N VAL A 174 2.92 3.90 11.05
CA VAL A 174 2.76 3.36 12.39
C VAL A 174 1.34 2.82 12.52
N GLY A 175 1.25 1.54 12.92
CA GLY A 175 -0.01 0.86 13.20
C GLY A 175 -0.77 1.50 14.36
N GLN A 176 -2.06 1.16 14.47
CA GLN A 176 -2.89 1.60 15.59
C GLN A 176 -2.39 1.10 16.96
N ASP A 177 -1.58 0.03 16.97
CA ASP A 177 -0.90 -0.54 18.13
C ASP A 177 0.47 0.11 18.43
N GLY A 178 0.91 1.08 17.62
CA GLY A 178 2.20 1.74 17.73
C GLY A 178 3.36 1.00 17.06
N SER A 179 3.11 -0.14 16.39
CA SER A 179 4.15 -0.87 15.65
C SER A 179 4.53 -0.14 14.37
N GLN A 180 5.84 -0.07 14.09
CA GLN A 180 6.34 0.47 12.83
C GLN A 180 6.21 -0.59 11.74
N TRP A 181 5.64 -0.20 10.60
CA TRP A 181 5.67 -1.02 9.39
C TRP A 181 7.07 -0.99 8.77
N ALA A 182 7.40 -1.93 7.89
CA ALA A 182 8.69 -1.95 7.20
C ALA A 182 8.70 -0.91 6.06
N ASN A 183 9.75 -0.87 5.24
CA ASN A 183 9.92 0.14 4.18
C ASN A 183 9.10 -0.14 2.90
N GLY A 184 7.93 -0.78 3.03
CA GLY A 184 7.06 -1.13 1.91
C GLY A 184 7.31 -2.55 1.38
N GLY A 185 6.37 -3.02 0.54
CA GLY A 185 6.39 -4.37 -0.04
C GLY A 185 5.80 -5.45 0.86
N GLU A 186 5.18 -5.09 1.98
CA GLU A 186 4.39 -6.01 2.79
C GLU A 186 3.15 -6.50 2.06
N PHE A 187 2.74 -7.72 2.43
CA PHE A 187 1.43 -8.23 2.10
C PHE A 187 0.49 -8.00 3.25
N VAL A 188 -0.65 -7.38 2.95
CA VAL A 188 -1.72 -7.10 3.90
C VAL A 188 -2.97 -7.84 3.49
N GLN A 189 -3.76 -8.25 4.47
CA GLN A 189 -5.18 -8.51 4.22
C GLN A 189 -5.95 -7.18 4.31
N TYR A 190 -6.96 -7.02 3.46
CA TYR A 190 -7.72 -5.76 3.38
C TYR A 190 -9.23 -5.98 3.41
N ARG A 191 -9.96 -5.02 3.99
CA ARG A 191 -11.42 -4.97 3.96
C ARG A 191 -11.91 -3.54 3.97
N GLN A 192 -13.01 -3.26 3.28
CA GLN A 192 -13.69 -1.99 3.42
C GLN A 192 -14.21 -1.81 4.85
N THR A 193 -14.03 -0.61 5.41
CA THR A 193 -14.44 -0.25 6.78
C THR A 193 -15.05 1.15 6.79
N PRO A 194 -15.95 1.48 7.74
CA PRO A 194 -16.41 2.85 7.89
C PRO A 194 -15.24 3.81 8.14
N CYS A 195 -15.21 4.93 7.42
CA CYS A 195 -14.23 5.97 7.69
C CYS A 195 -14.46 6.61 9.06
N PRO A 196 -13.38 6.97 9.80
CA PRO A 196 -13.50 7.81 10.97
C PRO A 196 -14.24 9.12 10.63
N PRO A 197 -15.12 9.64 11.52
CA PRO A 197 -15.92 10.82 11.23
C PRO A 197 -15.10 12.05 10.80
N ALA A 198 -13.91 12.25 11.39
CA ALA A 198 -13.03 13.35 11.02
C ALA A 198 -12.44 13.20 9.62
N MET A 199 -12.05 11.98 9.19
CA MET A 199 -11.61 11.75 7.81
C MET A 199 -12.76 11.93 6.83
N ALA A 200 -13.93 11.38 7.14
CA ALA A 200 -15.11 11.54 6.28
C ALA A 200 -15.51 13.02 6.14
N SER A 201 -15.44 13.78 7.23
CA SER A 201 -15.70 15.22 7.24
C SER A 201 -14.67 15.98 6.41
N ALA A 202 -13.38 15.70 6.58
CA ALA A 202 -12.32 16.31 5.77
C ALA A 202 -12.52 16.01 4.29
N PHE A 203 -12.77 14.74 3.94
CA PHE A 203 -13.03 14.34 2.56
C PHE A 203 -14.24 15.09 1.98
N SER A 204 -15.30 15.24 2.78
CA SER A 204 -16.50 15.98 2.37
C SER A 204 -16.29 17.50 2.27
N GLN A 205 -15.21 18.04 2.82
CA GLN A 205 -14.90 19.47 2.73
C GLN A 205 -13.95 19.74 1.56
N ASP A 206 -12.96 18.87 1.40
CA ASP A 206 -11.84 19.11 0.51
C ASP A 206 -12.01 18.40 -0.84
N CYS A 207 -12.63 17.22 -0.85
CA CYS A 207 -12.77 16.37 -2.03
C CYS A 207 -14.19 16.40 -2.62
N ALA A 208 -15.12 17.12 -1.99
CA ALA A 208 -16.54 17.09 -2.32
C ALA A 208 -16.96 17.89 -3.56
N GLY A 209 -16.02 18.24 -4.44
CA GLY A 209 -16.33 18.82 -5.74
C GLY A 209 -16.99 17.81 -6.69
N ASP A 210 -16.57 17.81 -7.95
CA ASP A 210 -17.14 16.99 -9.04
C ASP A 210 -17.08 15.45 -8.85
N CYS A 211 -16.54 14.96 -7.73
CA CYS A 211 -16.37 13.54 -7.42
C CYS A 211 -17.43 12.95 -6.48
N VAL A 212 -18.35 13.75 -5.93
CA VAL A 212 -19.46 13.23 -5.12
C VAL A 212 -20.61 12.84 -6.06
N ALA A 213 -21.00 11.56 -6.05
CA ALA A 213 -22.14 11.05 -6.79
C ALA A 213 -23.48 11.67 -6.34
#